data_AF-A0A9W7FM31-F1
#
_entry.id   AF-A0A9W7FM31-F1
#
_cell.length_a   1.000
_cell.length_b   1.000
_cell.length_c   1.000
_cell.angle_alpha   90.00
_cell.angle_beta   90.00
_cell.angle_gamma   90.00
#
_symmetry.space_group_name_H-M   'P 1'
#
loop_
_entity.id
_entity.type
_entity.pdbx_description
1 polymer ?
#
loop_
_entity_poly.entity_id
_entity_poly.type
_entity_poly.pdbx_seq_one_letter_code
_entity_poly.pdbx_strand_id
1 'polypeptide(L)'
;MTKFTNQYLKNTRTYVSSDPSVPSLVIKGLALHKLELGKPLCPCRYYDDKSLAAKEGYWNCPCVPMRETKTCHCKLFLTEDDWCRGESTSIDLETVKEEVERKEREEGEDVIFGDGEEDEDDDGGGFEFEFDE
;
A
#
# COMPACT_ATOMS: atom_id res chain seq x y z
N MET A 1 -7.05 6.56 7.97
CA MET A 1 -5.73 6.10 8.44
C MET A 1 -4.79 7.23 8.89
N THR A 2 -5.03 8.48 8.47
CA THR A 2 -4.19 9.67 8.77
C THR A 2 -3.86 9.89 10.25
N LYS A 3 -4.83 9.75 11.16
CA LYS A 3 -4.59 9.90 12.62
C LYS A 3 -3.54 8.91 13.15
N PHE A 4 -3.62 7.66 12.70
CA PHE A 4 -2.66 6.62 13.05
C PHE A 4 -1.26 6.97 12.54
N THR A 5 -1.15 7.40 11.28
CA THR A 5 0.11 7.82 10.67
C THR A 5 0.77 8.94 11.48
N ASN A 6 0.03 10.01 11.79
CA ASN A 6 0.56 11.15 12.55
C ASN A 6 0.99 10.78 13.96
N GLN A 7 0.26 9.88 14.63
CA GLN A 7 0.66 9.38 15.93
C GLN A 7 1.93 8.52 15.84
N TYR A 8 2.02 7.66 14.84
CA TYR A 8 3.17 6.79 14.65
C TYR A 8 4.43 7.58 14.29
N LEU A 9 4.34 8.56 13.38
CA LEU A 9 5.44 9.48 13.03
C LEU A 9 6.07 10.14 14.26
N LYS A 10 5.23 10.65 15.17
CA LYS A 10 5.67 11.24 16.44
C LYS A 10 6.35 10.23 17.36
N ASN A 11 5.79 9.02 17.48
CA ASN A 11 6.31 7.99 18.35
C ASN A 11 7.67 7.43 17.86
N THR A 12 7.83 7.24 16.55
CA THR A 12 9.04 6.65 15.97
C THR A 12 10.12 7.67 15.61
N ARG A 13 9.81 8.97 15.71
CA ARG A 13 10.65 10.09 15.27
C ARG A 13 11.05 9.94 13.80
N THR A 14 10.04 9.74 12.97
CA THR A 14 10.18 9.60 11.52
C THR A 14 9.43 10.72 10.82
N TYR A 15 9.75 10.94 9.57
CA TYR A 15 9.26 12.04 8.76
C TYR A 15 8.43 11.51 7.59
N VAL A 16 7.57 12.36 7.03
CA VAL A 16 6.90 12.07 5.76
C VAL A 16 7.82 12.41 4.58
N SER A 17 7.49 11.90 3.39
CA SER A 17 8.14 12.29 2.14
C SER A 17 7.99 13.78 1.87
N SER A 18 8.98 14.38 1.20
CA SER A 18 8.91 15.77 0.72
C SER A 18 7.78 15.98 -0.30
N ASP A 19 7.45 14.93 -1.04
CA ASP A 19 6.30 14.90 -1.94
C ASP A 19 5.06 14.39 -1.18
N PRO A 20 4.01 15.21 -1.00
CA PRO A 20 2.81 14.82 -0.27
C PRO A 20 1.94 13.80 -1.00
N SER A 21 2.13 13.59 -2.31
CA SER A 21 1.36 12.60 -3.07
C SER A 21 1.65 11.17 -2.61
N VAL A 22 2.92 10.86 -2.35
CA VAL A 22 3.38 9.53 -1.88
C VAL A 22 2.69 9.10 -0.57
N PRO A 23 2.79 9.84 0.55
CA PRO A 23 2.14 9.45 1.79
C PRO A 23 0.61 9.45 1.66
N SER A 24 0.03 10.31 0.82
CA SER A 24 -1.41 10.38 0.60
C SER A 24 -1.97 9.11 -0.06
N LEU A 25 -1.33 8.66 -1.15
CA LEU A 25 -1.68 7.42 -1.83
C LEU A 25 -1.52 6.21 -0.91
N VAL A 26 -0.40 6.13 -0.17
CA VAL A 26 -0.17 5.03 0.78
C VAL A 26 -1.22 5.01 1.89
N ILE A 27 -1.60 6.17 2.43
CA ILE A 27 -2.65 6.29 3.45
C ILE A 27 -4.01 5.83 2.91
N LYS A 28 -4.33 6.15 1.65
CA LYS A 28 -5.54 5.67 0.97
C LYS A 28 -5.51 4.15 0.84
N GLY A 29 -4.44 3.56 0.29
CA GLY A 29 -4.34 2.11 0.14
C GLY A 29 -4.41 1.34 1.47
N LEU A 30 -3.75 1.85 2.51
CA LEU A 30 -3.88 1.30 3.87
C LEU A 30 -5.31 1.39 4.41
N ALA A 31 -6.07 2.42 4.04
CA ALA A 31 -7.45 2.56 4.43
C ALA A 31 -8.35 1.58 3.66
N LEU A 32 -8.13 1.40 2.36
CA LEU A 32 -8.87 0.44 1.51
C LEU A 32 -8.68 -0.99 2.01
N HIS A 33 -7.44 -1.45 2.16
CA HIS A 33 -7.15 -2.78 2.70
C HIS A 33 -7.75 -2.98 4.10
N LYS A 34 -7.82 -1.93 4.92
CA LYS A 34 -8.47 -2.01 6.23
C LYS A 34 -9.99 -2.19 6.12
N LEU A 35 -10.64 -1.60 5.11
CA LEU A 35 -12.06 -1.75 4.87
C LEU A 35 -12.38 -3.14 4.29
N GLU A 36 -11.57 -3.61 3.34
CA GLU A 36 -11.77 -4.90 2.64
C GLU A 36 -11.34 -6.10 3.48
N LEU A 37 -10.13 -6.08 4.03
CA LEU A 37 -9.50 -7.20 4.74
C LEU A 37 -9.65 -7.09 6.27
N GLY A 38 -10.16 -5.97 6.77
CA GLY A 38 -10.23 -5.65 8.20
C GLY A 38 -8.88 -5.25 8.84
N LYS A 39 -7.78 -5.30 8.07
CA LYS A 39 -6.40 -5.00 8.52
C LYS A 39 -5.68 -4.10 7.53
N PRO A 40 -4.86 -3.14 7.98
CA PRO A 40 -4.16 -2.21 7.09
C PRO A 40 -2.90 -2.85 6.48
N LEU A 41 -3.07 -3.75 5.51
CA LEU A 41 -1.98 -4.42 4.79
C LEU A 41 -1.18 -3.40 3.92
N CYS A 42 0.17 -3.42 3.88
CA CYS A 42 0.94 -2.42 3.08
C CYS A 42 0.58 -2.53 1.59
N PRO A 43 0.12 -1.43 0.97
CA PRO A 43 -0.37 -1.44 -0.42
C PRO A 43 0.74 -1.50 -1.47
N CYS A 44 1.99 -1.23 -1.11
CA CYS A 44 3.11 -1.23 -2.06
C CYS A 44 3.76 -2.61 -2.25
N ARG A 45 2.99 -3.70 -2.10
CA ARG A 45 3.47 -5.07 -2.31
C ARG A 45 2.41 -5.88 -3.05
N TYR A 46 2.87 -6.80 -3.87
CA TYR A 46 2.05 -7.87 -4.42
C TYR A 46 1.89 -8.99 -3.39
N TYR A 47 0.71 -9.59 -3.34
CA TYR A 47 0.37 -10.74 -2.52
C TYR A 47 -0.44 -11.71 -3.36
N ASP A 48 -0.10 -12.99 -3.34
CA ASP A 48 -0.90 -14.03 -4.01
C ASP A 48 -2.28 -14.18 -3.36
N ASP A 49 -2.34 -14.14 -2.02
CA ASP A 49 -3.58 -14.10 -1.24
C ASP A 49 -3.50 -13.00 -0.17
N LYS A 50 -4.17 -11.87 -0.45
CA LYS A 50 -4.25 -10.72 0.47
C LYS A 50 -4.92 -11.08 1.80
N SER A 51 -5.91 -11.97 1.79
CA SER A 51 -6.63 -12.38 3.00
C SER A 51 -5.77 -13.24 3.91
N LEU A 52 -4.97 -14.14 3.34
CA LEU A 52 -4.00 -14.93 4.11
C LEU A 52 -2.89 -14.03 4.69
N ALA A 53 -2.31 -13.15 3.88
CA ALA A 53 -1.27 -12.23 4.32
C ALA A 53 -1.76 -11.29 5.44
N ALA A 54 -3.01 -10.82 5.36
CA ALA A 54 -3.63 -10.02 6.41
C ALA A 54 -3.82 -10.80 7.73
N LYS A 55 -4.08 -12.12 7.66
CA LYS A 55 -4.18 -13.01 8.83
C LYS A 55 -2.82 -13.28 9.46
N GLU A 56 -1.79 -13.54 8.67
CA GLU A 56 -0.41 -13.74 9.16
C GLU A 56 0.14 -12.47 9.84
N GLY A 57 -0.17 -11.31 9.26
CA GLY A 57 0.08 -10.02 9.85
C GLY A 57 1.53 -9.53 9.83
N TYR A 58 2.42 -10.22 9.13
CA TYR A 58 3.79 -9.76 8.91
C TYR A 58 3.85 -8.39 8.21
N TRP A 59 2.97 -8.20 7.22
CA TRP A 59 2.87 -6.98 6.40
C TRP A 59 1.75 -6.01 6.81
N ASN A 60 1.06 -6.28 7.92
CA ASN A 60 0.07 -5.37 8.48
C ASN A 60 0.78 -4.13 9.04
N CYS A 61 0.37 -2.94 8.61
CA CYS A 61 0.96 -1.68 9.03
C CYS A 61 0.69 -1.41 10.53
N PRO A 62 1.73 -1.18 11.35
CA PRO A 62 3.15 -1.10 11.00
C PRO A 62 3.79 -2.50 10.86
N CYS A 63 4.40 -2.76 9.69
CA CYS A 63 4.95 -4.08 9.35
C CYS A 63 6.18 -4.44 10.19
N VAL A 64 6.57 -5.71 10.19
CA VAL A 64 7.76 -6.20 10.94
C VAL A 64 9.03 -5.38 10.65
N PRO A 65 9.41 -5.11 9.38
CA PRO A 65 10.59 -4.28 9.10
C PRO A 65 10.50 -2.86 9.66
N MET A 66 9.30 -2.27 9.68
CA MET A 66 9.12 -0.93 10.26
C MET A 66 9.28 -0.94 11.79
N ARG A 67 8.87 -2.02 12.45
CA ARG A 67 8.97 -2.14 13.92
C ARG A 67 10.39 -2.46 14.39
N GLU A 68 11.11 -3.28 13.64
CA GLU A 68 12.43 -3.76 14.05
C GLU A 68 13.56 -2.86 13.56
N THR A 69 13.56 -2.50 12.27
CA THR A 69 14.67 -1.76 11.63
C THR A 69 14.29 -0.36 11.17
N LYS A 70 13.05 0.08 11.43
CA LYS A 70 12.47 1.36 10.95
C LYS A 70 12.57 1.54 9.43
N THR A 71 12.55 0.44 8.68
CA THR A 71 12.61 0.46 7.22
C THR A 71 11.21 0.42 6.64
N CYS A 72 10.77 1.51 5.99
CA CYS A 72 9.47 1.58 5.31
C CYS A 72 9.65 1.59 3.79
N HIS A 73 9.34 0.48 3.12
CA HIS A 73 9.33 0.41 1.65
C HIS A 73 8.28 1.34 1.04
N CYS A 74 7.09 1.37 1.67
CA CYS A 74 5.97 2.24 1.35
C CYS A 74 6.35 3.76 1.44
N LYS A 75 7.57 4.14 1.90
CA LYS A 75 8.07 5.53 2.07
C LYS A 75 7.15 6.47 2.87
N LEU A 76 6.31 5.89 3.73
CA LEU A 76 5.41 6.61 4.63
C LEU A 76 6.12 7.08 5.91
N PHE A 77 7.09 6.30 6.39
CA PHE A 77 7.88 6.61 7.58
C PHE A 77 9.35 6.61 7.19
N LEU A 78 9.93 7.81 7.12
CA LEU A 78 11.31 8.02 6.68
C LEU A 78 12.22 8.38 7.85
N THR A 79 13.44 7.87 7.81
CA THR A 79 14.52 8.21 8.74
C THR A 79 15.25 9.47 8.30
N GLU A 80 16.12 10.03 9.14
CA GLU A 80 16.87 11.26 8.85
C GLU A 80 17.78 11.13 7.61
N ASP A 81 18.24 9.91 7.32
CA ASP A 81 19.13 9.59 6.21
C ASP A 81 18.42 9.31 4.86
N ASP A 82 17.08 9.27 4.84
CA ASP A 82 16.33 9.03 3.60
C ASP A 82 16.38 10.26 2.67
N TRP A 83 16.74 10.05 1.40
CA TRP A 83 16.91 11.14 0.42
C TRP A 83 15.62 11.87 0.06
N CYS A 84 14.46 11.20 0.16
CA CYS A 84 13.15 11.78 -0.13
C CYS A 84 12.44 12.31 1.12
N ARG A 85 13.15 12.38 2.26
CA ARG A 85 12.61 12.84 3.54
C ARG A 85 12.27 14.33 3.50
N GLY A 86 11.01 14.65 3.80
CA GLY A 86 10.56 16.02 4.05
C GLY A 86 10.84 16.46 5.49
N GLU A 87 10.51 17.71 5.81
CA GLU A 87 10.69 18.25 7.16
C GLU A 87 9.48 18.00 8.07
N SER A 88 8.33 17.71 7.46
CA SER A 88 7.07 17.52 8.16
C SER A 88 7.03 16.18 8.92
N THR A 89 6.50 16.22 10.14
CA THR A 89 6.22 15.04 10.98
C THR A 89 4.71 14.78 11.12
N SER A 90 3.91 15.42 10.28
CA SER A 90 2.46 15.28 10.23
C SER A 90 1.95 15.55 8.82
N ILE A 91 0.83 14.93 8.50
CA ILE A 91 0.10 15.15 7.26
C ILE A 91 -1.38 15.41 7.58
N ASP A 92 -1.94 16.44 6.97
CA ASP A 92 -3.33 16.84 7.14
C ASP A 92 -4.27 15.98 6.28
N LEU A 93 -5.49 15.77 6.77
CA LEU A 93 -6.49 14.99 6.04
C LEU A 93 -6.87 15.65 4.72
N GLU A 94 -6.90 16.99 4.69
CA GLU A 94 -7.23 17.78 3.51
C GLU A 94 -6.20 17.55 2.40
N THR A 95 -4.91 17.70 2.71
CA THR A 95 -3.82 17.37 1.77
C THR A 95 -3.91 15.95 1.24
N VAL A 96 -4.26 14.97 2.09
CA VAL A 96 -4.43 13.58 1.63
C VAL A 96 -5.54 13.47 0.60
N LYS A 97 -6.67 14.15 0.80
CA LYS A 97 -7.79 14.11 -0.14
C LYS A 97 -7.44 14.83 -1.44
N GLU A 98 -6.89 16.03 -1.35
CA GLU A 98 -6.51 16.84 -2.51
C GLU A 98 -5.52 16.10 -3.41
N GLU A 99 -4.48 15.49 -2.84
CA GLU A 99 -3.47 14.75 -3.61
C GLU A 99 -4.01 13.47 -4.24
N VAL A 100 -4.91 12.77 -3.54
CA VAL A 100 -5.60 11.59 -4.10
C VAL A 100 -6.47 12.01 -5.28
N GLU A 101 -7.33 13.01 -5.11
CA GLU A 101 -8.23 13.50 -6.16
C GLU A 101 -7.46 14.06 -7.35
N ARG A 102 -6.32 14.72 -7.10
CA ARG A 102 -5.41 15.20 -8.15
C ARG A 102 -4.86 14.02 -8.96
N LYS A 103 -4.39 12.97 -8.30
CA LYS A 103 -3.84 11.77 -8.95
C LYS A 103 -4.89 10.99 -9.72
N GLU A 104 -6.10 10.86 -9.17
CA GLU A 104 -7.24 10.23 -9.86
C GLU A 104 -7.61 10.96 -11.15
N ARG A 105 -7.53 12.30 -11.17
CA ARG A 105 -7.79 13.09 -12.39
C ARG A 105 -6.70 12.94 -13.44
N GLU A 106 -5.45 12.79 -13.03
CA GLU A 106 -4.28 12.72 -13.92
C GLU A 106 -4.11 11.34 -14.55
N GLU A 107 -4.30 10.28 -13.76
CA GLU A 107 -3.96 8.91 -14.16
C GLU A 107 -5.23 8.06 -14.40
N GLY A 108 -6.38 8.46 -13.85
CA GLY A 108 -7.63 7.68 -13.86
C GLY A 108 -7.87 6.98 -12.52
N GLU A 109 -9.13 6.74 -12.16
CA GLU A 109 -9.51 6.18 -10.85
C GLU A 109 -9.03 4.72 -10.69
N ASP A 110 -9.10 3.92 -11.76
CA ASP A 110 -8.79 2.47 -11.77
C ASP A 110 -7.28 2.13 -11.67
N VAL A 111 -6.38 3.05 -12.02
CA VAL A 111 -4.93 2.74 -12.04
C VAL A 111 -4.25 2.83 -10.67
N ILE A 112 -4.91 3.39 -9.66
CA ILE A 112 -4.26 3.65 -8.37
C ILE A 112 -4.30 2.41 -7.46
N PHE A 113 -5.33 1.57 -7.56
CA PHE A 113 -5.47 0.34 -6.78
C PHE A 113 -6.18 -0.79 -7.55
N GLY A 114 -6.07 -0.81 -8.88
CA GLY A 114 -6.69 -1.85 -9.71
C GLY A 114 -6.22 -3.25 -9.28
N ASP A 115 -7.08 -3.95 -8.56
CA ASP A 115 -7.10 -5.40 -8.56
C ASP A 115 -7.50 -5.79 -9.99
N GLY A 116 -6.54 -6.31 -10.74
CA GLY A 116 -6.85 -7.06 -11.94
C GLY A 116 -7.76 -8.21 -11.52
N GLU A 117 -9.04 -8.09 -11.86
CA GLU A 117 -9.95 -9.22 -11.99
C GLU A 117 -9.32 -10.08 -13.09
N GLU A 118 -8.54 -11.10 -12.71
CA GLU A 118 -8.18 -12.16 -13.65
C GLU A 118 -9.47 -12.94 -13.92
N ASP A 119 -9.95 -12.80 -15.15
CA ASP A 119 -11.14 -13.40 -15.71
C ASP A 119 -11.25 -14.89 -15.35
N GLU A 120 -12.38 -15.27 -14.76
CA GLU A 120 -12.84 -16.66 -14.74
C GLU A 120 -13.22 -17.08 -16.18
N ASP A 121 -12.23 -17.38 -17.02
CA ASP A 121 -12.45 -18.15 -18.25
C ASP A 121 -12.02 -19.61 -18.01
N ASP A 122 -12.97 -20.33 -17.41
CA ASP A 122 -13.20 -21.75 -17.60
C ASP A 122 -13.29 -22.06 -19.10
N ASP A 123 -12.28 -22.74 -19.66
CA ASP A 123 -12.54 -23.66 -20.77
C ASP A 123 -11.50 -24.79 -20.78
N GLY A 124 -11.94 -25.96 -20.32
CA GLY A 124 -11.17 -27.20 -20.27
C GLY A 124 -10.78 -27.68 -21.66
N GLY A 125 -9.57 -27.36 -22.10
CA GLY A 125 -8.93 -27.95 -23.27
C GLY A 125 -8.18 -29.24 -22.93
N GLY A 126 -8.89 -30.37 -22.89
CA GLY A 126 -8.28 -31.71 -22.89
C GLY A 126 -7.47 -31.92 -24.18
N PHE A 127 -6.17 -32.14 -24.04
CA PHE A 127 -5.30 -32.45 -25.17
C PHE A 127 -4.92 -33.93 -25.09
N GLU A 128 -5.70 -34.78 -25.77
CA GLU A 128 -5.28 -36.14 -26.14
C GLU A 128 -4.12 -36.02 -27.13
N PHE A 129 -2.93 -36.47 -26.72
CA PHE A 129 -1.80 -36.62 -27.64
C PHE A 129 -1.84 -38.03 -28.22
N GLU A 130 -2.21 -38.12 -29.49
CA GLU A 130 -2.08 -39.31 -30.32
C GLU A 130 -0.62 -39.76 -30.41
N PHE A 131 -0.42 -41.05 -30.26
CA PHE A 131 0.84 -41.78 -30.35
C PHE A 131 1.09 -42.13 -31.81
N ASP A 132 2.19 -41.67 -32.41
CA ASP A 132 2.59 -42.08 -33.77
C ASP A 132 3.94 -42.82 -33.72
N GLU A 133 4.05 -43.84 -34.58
CA GLU A 133 5.01 -44.96 -34.61
C GLU A 133 6.32 -44.63 -35.35
#